data_AF-A0A0F9UH27-F1
#
_entry.id   AF-A0A0F9UH27-F1
#
_cell.length_a   1.000
_cell.length_b   1.000
_cell.length_c   1.000
_cell.angle_alpha   90.00
_cell.angle_beta   90.00
_cell.angle_gamma   90.00
#
_symmetry.space_group_name_H-M   'P 1'
#
loop_
_entity.id
_entity.type
_entity.pdbx_description
1 polymer ?
#
loop_
_entity_poly.entity_id
_entity_poly.type
_entity_poly.pdbx_seq_one_letter_code
_entity_poly.pdbx_strand_id
1 'polypeptide(L)'
;MGITIHFDFKFNGSGKELLSRLELIYEVIKPMDIISISKVHMDDKASDCDIGWKANKGIGFEVNVMKGSEWFTVMLFHRGINLWTSHEFTKTQYAEDFMKCHKIVCSMLKVCERHGILDKVHDDADYWDSMDDEVLTESKEQSDGVIKFTGQMLNSAGLDFVSGKDIPDRKGKPDHTVK
;
A
#
# COMPACT_ATOMS: atom_id res chain seq x y z
N MET A 1 3.81 1.84 17.17
CA MET A 1 3.84 1.20 15.83
C MET A 1 2.65 1.72 15.07
N GLY A 2 2.74 1.76 13.75
CA GLY A 2 1.71 2.40 12.93
C GLY A 2 0.83 1.41 12.22
N ILE A 3 -0.46 1.73 12.10
CA ILE A 3 -1.42 0.87 11.39
C ILE A 3 -1.00 0.76 9.92
N THR A 4 -0.62 -0.45 9.54
CA THR A 4 -0.09 -0.81 8.22
C THR A 4 -0.89 -1.99 7.66
N ILE A 5 -1.10 -1.99 6.35
CA ILE A 5 -1.63 -3.16 5.63
C ILE A 5 -0.49 -3.74 4.80
N HIS A 6 -0.13 -4.99 5.08
CA HIS A 6 0.82 -5.79 4.32
C HIS A 6 0.08 -6.71 3.36
N PHE A 7 0.57 -6.87 2.14
CA PHE A 7 -0.09 -7.72 1.15
C PHE A 7 0.89 -8.34 0.16
N ASP A 8 0.57 -9.58 -0.24
CA ASP A 8 1.30 -10.35 -1.22
C ASP A 8 0.48 -10.46 -2.49
N PHE A 9 1.12 -10.24 -3.64
CA PHE A 9 0.55 -10.57 -4.93
C PHE A 9 1.22 -11.80 -5.53
N LYS A 10 0.41 -12.63 -6.19
CA LYS A 10 0.87 -13.81 -6.92
C LYS A 10 0.02 -14.01 -8.15
N PHE A 11 0.69 -14.22 -9.28
CA PHE A 11 0.03 -14.56 -10.52
C PHE A 11 0.82 -15.62 -11.29
N ASN A 12 0.12 -16.66 -11.73
CA ASN A 12 0.66 -17.70 -12.60
C ASN A 12 0.15 -17.46 -14.03
N GLY A 13 1.05 -17.07 -14.92
CA GLY A 13 0.72 -16.79 -16.32
C GLY A 13 1.79 -15.98 -17.03
N SER A 14 1.52 -15.67 -18.29
CA SER A 14 2.37 -14.82 -19.12
C SER A 14 2.27 -13.35 -18.69
N GLY A 15 3.30 -12.55 -19.01
CA GLY A 15 3.26 -11.10 -18.76
C GLY A 15 2.13 -10.38 -19.50
N LYS A 16 1.69 -10.90 -20.65
CA LYS A 16 0.55 -10.35 -21.40
C LYS A 16 -0.77 -10.55 -20.64
N GLU A 17 -0.99 -11.74 -20.07
CA GLU A 17 -2.18 -12.01 -19.25
C GLU A 17 -2.17 -11.17 -17.97
N LEU A 18 -1.01 -11.00 -17.34
CA LEU A 18 -0.87 -10.12 -16.18
C LEU A 18 -1.21 -8.67 -16.54
N LEU A 19 -0.66 -8.15 -17.63
CA LEU A 19 -0.93 -6.79 -18.10
C LEU A 19 -2.43 -6.57 -18.32
N SER A 20 -3.10 -7.46 -19.05
CA SER A 20 -4.54 -7.35 -19.27
C SER A 20 -5.36 -7.42 -17.98
N ARG A 21 -4.93 -8.20 -16.98
CA ARG A 21 -5.57 -8.21 -15.65
C ARG A 21 -5.37 -6.89 -14.91
N LEU A 22 -4.16 -6.35 -14.91
CA LEU A 22 -3.84 -5.08 -14.26
C LEU A 22 -4.59 -3.91 -14.90
N GLU A 23 -4.79 -3.92 -16.23
CA GLU A 23 -5.63 -2.94 -16.92
C GLU A 23 -7.10 -3.00 -16.47
N LEU A 24 -7.66 -4.20 -16.30
CA LEU A 24 -9.03 -4.36 -15.77
C LEU A 24 -9.14 -3.86 -14.33
N ILE A 25 -8.17 -4.21 -13.48
CA ILE A 25 -8.12 -3.73 -12.09
C ILE A 25 -8.01 -2.19 -12.06
N TYR A 26 -7.13 -1.63 -12.90
CA TYR A 26 -6.94 -0.19 -13.03
C TYR A 26 -8.25 0.53 -13.38
N GLU A 27 -9.01 0.04 -14.35
CA GLU A 27 -10.29 0.65 -14.74
C GLU A 27 -11.35 0.58 -13.64
N VAL A 28 -11.30 -0.44 -12.77
CA VAL A 28 -12.20 -0.55 -11.61
C VAL A 28 -11.78 0.37 -10.45
N ILE A 29 -10.48 0.55 -10.22
CA ILE A 29 -9.95 1.39 -9.13
C ILE A 29 -9.98 2.88 -9.47
N LYS A 30 -9.71 3.25 -10.72
CA LYS A 30 -9.63 4.64 -11.19
C LYS A 30 -10.81 5.54 -10.80
N PRO A 31 -12.09 5.10 -10.82
CA PRO A 31 -13.22 5.94 -10.42
C PRO A 31 -13.47 5.96 -8.89
N MET A 32 -12.67 5.26 -8.09
CA MET A 32 -12.78 5.34 -6.62
C MET A 32 -12.41 6.73 -6.12
N ASP A 33 -12.75 7.02 -4.87
CA ASP A 33 -12.49 8.30 -4.21
C ASP A 33 -11.01 8.43 -3.76
N ILE A 34 -10.12 8.45 -4.75
CA ILE A 34 -8.65 8.51 -4.61
C ILE A 34 -8.11 9.85 -5.13
N ILE A 35 -6.89 10.23 -4.72
CA ILE A 35 -6.24 11.47 -5.20
C ILE A 35 -5.72 11.29 -6.63
N SER A 36 -4.95 10.23 -6.86
CA SER A 36 -4.38 9.96 -8.19
C SER A 36 -3.98 8.49 -8.35
N ILE A 37 -3.84 8.08 -9.60
CA ILE A 37 -3.40 6.74 -9.99
C ILE A 37 -2.44 6.85 -11.17
N SER A 38 -1.30 6.16 -11.10
CA SER A 38 -0.38 6.07 -12.24
C SER A 38 -0.92 5.14 -13.31
N LYS A 39 -0.50 5.32 -14.56
CA LYS A 39 -0.85 4.36 -15.62
C LYS A 39 -0.17 3.02 -15.35
N VAL A 40 -0.81 1.94 -15.81
CA VAL A 40 -0.15 0.63 -15.84
C VAL A 40 1.11 0.75 -16.69
N HIS A 41 2.25 0.37 -16.12
CA HIS A 41 3.55 0.48 -16.77
C HIS A 41 4.40 -0.76 -16.47
N MET A 42 5.43 -0.94 -17.30
CA MET A 42 6.49 -1.90 -17.04
C MET A 42 7.64 -1.18 -16.35
N ASP A 43 8.13 -1.74 -15.25
CA ASP A 43 9.32 -1.25 -14.57
C ASP A 43 10.52 -2.14 -14.93
N ASP A 44 11.54 -1.53 -15.53
CA ASP A 44 12.77 -2.21 -15.93
C ASP A 44 13.80 -2.29 -14.78
N LYS A 45 13.51 -1.71 -13.60
CA LYS A 45 14.42 -1.69 -12.45
C LYS A 45 13.67 -1.92 -11.14
N ALA A 46 13.75 -3.13 -10.59
CA ALA A 46 13.49 -3.34 -9.17
C ALA A 46 14.47 -2.47 -8.35
N SER A 47 13.97 -1.36 -7.81
CA SER A 47 14.71 -0.50 -6.88
C SER A 47 14.33 -0.93 -5.45
N ASP A 48 15.34 -1.23 -4.65
CA ASP A 48 15.27 -1.37 -3.18
C ASP A 48 14.84 -2.69 -2.52
N CYS A 49 15.11 -3.86 -3.10
CA CYS A 49 15.17 -5.10 -2.31
C CYS A 49 16.38 -5.96 -2.67
N ASP A 50 17.08 -6.45 -1.64
CA ASP A 50 18.37 -7.14 -1.62
C ASP A 50 18.74 -8.08 -2.79
N ILE A 51 20.02 -7.96 -3.18
CA ILE A 51 20.95 -8.99 -3.68
C ILE A 51 20.43 -9.91 -4.81
N GLY A 52 20.57 -9.43 -6.06
CA GLY A 52 20.58 -10.26 -7.28
C GLY A 52 19.52 -9.92 -8.33
N TRP A 53 18.57 -9.03 -8.04
CA TRP A 53 17.30 -8.94 -8.77
C TRP A 53 17.20 -7.81 -9.81
N LYS A 54 18.35 -7.22 -10.19
CA LYS A 54 18.45 -6.09 -11.13
C LYS A 54 17.98 -6.38 -12.58
N ALA A 55 17.46 -7.56 -12.87
CA ALA A 55 17.01 -7.98 -14.20
C ALA A 55 15.52 -8.35 -14.30
N ASN A 56 14.77 -8.31 -13.19
CA ASN A 56 13.38 -8.72 -13.20
C ASN A 56 12.48 -7.55 -13.60
N LYS A 57 11.74 -7.73 -14.69
CA LYS A 57 10.71 -6.79 -15.14
C LYS A 57 9.53 -6.82 -14.17
N GLY A 58 9.12 -5.63 -13.72
CA GLY A 58 7.89 -5.39 -12.99
C GLY A 58 6.76 -4.97 -13.94
N ILE A 59 5.51 -5.29 -13.61
CA ILE A 59 4.33 -4.72 -14.26
C ILE A 59 3.37 -4.28 -13.16
N GLY A 60 2.89 -3.05 -13.23
CA GLY A 60 2.06 -2.51 -12.17
C GLY A 60 1.61 -1.07 -12.34
N PHE A 61 0.97 -0.57 -11.29
CA PHE A 61 0.59 0.83 -11.11
C PHE A 61 0.61 1.17 -9.62
N GLU A 62 0.55 2.45 -9.31
CA GLU A 62 0.56 2.98 -7.95
C GLU A 62 -0.60 3.95 -7.78
N VAL A 63 -1.16 3.98 -6.57
CA VAL A 63 -2.32 4.80 -6.21
C VAL A 63 -1.97 5.70 -5.04
N ASN A 64 -2.13 7.01 -5.22
CA ASN A 64 -2.17 7.94 -4.11
C ASN A 64 -3.60 7.98 -3.59
N VAL A 65 -3.84 7.31 -2.47
CA VAL A 65 -5.18 7.15 -1.90
C VAL A 65 -5.63 8.44 -1.24
N MET A 66 -4.78 9.00 -0.36
CA MET A 66 -5.13 10.16 0.44
C MET A 66 -3.88 10.94 0.88
N LYS A 67 -4.04 12.24 1.11
CA LYS A 67 -2.98 13.08 1.63
C LYS A 67 -2.51 12.54 2.97
N GLY A 68 -1.19 12.36 3.12
CA GLY A 68 -0.56 11.81 4.30
C GLY A 68 -0.49 10.28 4.34
N SER A 69 -1.15 9.54 3.44
CA SER A 69 -0.95 8.08 3.34
C SER A 69 0.34 7.76 2.58
N GLU A 70 0.89 6.56 2.80
CA GLU A 70 1.81 5.98 1.82
C GLU A 70 1.04 5.63 0.53
N TRP A 71 1.76 5.51 -0.59
CA TRP A 71 1.17 5.06 -1.85
C TRP A 71 0.80 3.58 -1.76
N PHE A 72 -0.34 3.23 -2.34
CA PHE A 72 -0.75 1.84 -2.53
C PHE A 72 -0.19 1.33 -3.86
N THR A 73 0.73 0.37 -3.81
CA THR A 73 1.45 -0.12 -4.99
C THR A 73 0.94 -1.51 -5.40
N VAL A 74 0.46 -1.63 -6.63
CA VAL A 74 0.12 -2.91 -7.26
C VAL A 74 1.17 -3.20 -8.32
N MET A 75 2.28 -3.81 -7.91
CA MET A 75 3.41 -4.14 -8.78
C MET A 75 3.75 -5.62 -8.62
N LEU A 76 3.93 -6.37 -9.70
CA LEU A 76 4.39 -7.75 -9.63
C LEU A 76 5.67 -7.92 -10.45
N PHE A 77 6.64 -8.67 -9.92
CA PHE A 77 7.92 -8.94 -10.57
C PHE A 77 8.01 -10.38 -11.06
N HIS A 78 8.57 -10.57 -12.25
CA HIS A 78 8.76 -11.90 -12.82
C HIS A 78 9.78 -12.72 -12.00
N ARG A 79 9.42 -13.96 -11.64
CA ARG A 79 10.20 -14.87 -10.78
C ARG A 79 10.68 -16.15 -11.44
N GLY A 80 10.49 -16.30 -12.74
CA GLY A 80 10.77 -17.53 -13.47
C GLY A 80 9.58 -17.92 -14.33
N ILE A 81 9.50 -19.19 -14.76
CA ILE A 81 8.54 -19.64 -15.77
C ILE A 81 7.11 -19.34 -15.32
N ASN A 82 6.51 -18.31 -15.93
CA ASN A 82 5.13 -17.87 -15.72
C ASN A 82 4.76 -17.57 -14.27
N LEU A 83 5.70 -17.17 -13.42
CA LEU A 83 5.43 -16.80 -12.03
C LEU A 83 5.74 -15.32 -11.80
N TRP A 84 4.77 -14.61 -11.23
CA TRP A 84 4.87 -13.20 -10.87
C TRP A 84 4.52 -13.04 -9.40
N THR A 85 5.39 -12.36 -8.63
CA THR A 85 5.11 -12.11 -7.22
C THR A 85 5.67 -10.78 -6.74
N SER A 86 5.08 -10.28 -5.65
CA SER A 86 5.60 -9.17 -4.86
C SER A 86 5.06 -9.26 -3.43
N HIS A 87 5.76 -8.55 -2.55
CA HIS A 87 5.34 -8.26 -1.19
C HIS A 87 5.39 -6.75 -1.04
N GLU A 88 4.27 -6.16 -0.65
CA GLU A 88 4.09 -4.72 -0.57
C GLU A 88 3.39 -4.37 0.75
N PHE A 89 3.43 -3.09 1.11
CA PHE A 89 2.71 -2.59 2.26
C PHE A 89 2.25 -1.14 2.06
N THR A 90 1.27 -0.70 2.84
CA THR A 90 0.80 0.69 2.83
C THR A 90 0.42 1.14 4.23
N LYS A 91 1.07 2.19 4.74
CA LYS A 91 0.67 2.85 5.98
C LYS A 91 -0.46 3.85 5.75
N THR A 92 -1.56 3.67 6.47
CA THR A 92 -2.74 4.54 6.38
C THR A 92 -2.89 5.47 7.59
N GLN A 93 -2.20 5.17 8.70
CA GLN A 93 -2.29 5.91 9.97
C GLN A 93 -2.08 7.43 9.90
N TYR A 94 -1.34 7.90 8.89
CA TYR A 94 -0.99 9.31 8.71
C TYR A 94 -1.88 10.04 7.71
N ALA A 95 -2.85 9.33 7.12
CA ALA A 95 -3.82 9.94 6.22
C ALA A 95 -4.65 11.00 6.95
N GLU A 96 -5.01 12.05 6.22
CA GLU A 96 -5.89 13.12 6.72
C GLU A 96 -7.22 12.58 7.25
N ASP A 97 -7.80 11.59 6.56
CA ASP A 97 -8.93 10.77 7.02
C ASP A 97 -8.52 9.28 7.00
N PHE A 98 -8.03 8.81 8.15
CA PHE A 98 -7.59 7.44 8.36
C PHE A 98 -8.67 6.41 7.98
N MET A 99 -9.91 6.60 8.45
CA MET A 99 -10.98 5.61 8.29
C MET A 99 -11.28 5.42 6.81
N LYS A 100 -11.45 6.54 6.09
CA LYS A 100 -11.72 6.51 4.66
C LYS A 100 -10.53 5.93 3.88
N CYS A 101 -9.30 6.37 4.17
CA CYS A 101 -8.11 5.87 3.50
C CYS A 101 -7.95 4.35 3.64
N HIS A 102 -8.05 3.84 4.87
CA HIS A 102 -7.88 2.43 5.17
C HIS A 102 -8.93 1.55 4.47
N LYS A 103 -10.20 1.97 4.53
CA LYS A 103 -11.30 1.27 3.83
C LYS A 103 -11.12 1.24 2.32
N ILE A 104 -10.61 2.33 1.71
CA ILE A 104 -10.34 2.37 0.27
C ILE A 104 -9.20 1.41 -0.08
N VAL A 105 -8.12 1.34 0.70
CA VAL A 105 -7.05 0.37 0.48
C VAL A 105 -7.58 -1.06 0.52
N CYS A 106 -8.34 -1.43 1.56
CA CYS A 106 -8.96 -2.76 1.63
C CYS A 106 -9.93 -3.02 0.46
N SER A 107 -10.68 -2.01 0.03
CA SER A 107 -11.56 -2.14 -1.14
C SER A 107 -10.79 -2.39 -2.44
N MET A 108 -9.65 -1.72 -2.65
CA MET A 108 -8.76 -1.97 -3.78
C MET A 108 -8.16 -3.38 -3.72
N LEU A 109 -7.75 -3.86 -2.54
CA LEU A 109 -7.31 -5.24 -2.34
C LEU A 109 -8.41 -6.25 -2.68
N LYS A 110 -9.68 -5.98 -2.34
CA LYS A 110 -10.82 -6.80 -2.81
C LYS A 110 -10.98 -6.80 -4.33
N VAL A 111 -10.64 -5.71 -5.03
CA VAL A 111 -10.58 -5.72 -6.50
C VAL A 111 -9.47 -6.67 -6.96
N CYS A 112 -8.27 -6.57 -6.41
CA CYS A 112 -7.15 -7.46 -6.74
C CYS A 112 -7.46 -8.94 -6.47
N GLU A 113 -8.18 -9.24 -5.38
CA GLU A 113 -8.68 -10.59 -5.03
C GLU A 113 -9.63 -11.11 -6.10
N ARG A 114 -10.64 -10.33 -6.50
CA ARG A 114 -11.60 -10.72 -7.55
C ARG A 114 -10.95 -10.99 -8.90
N HIS A 115 -9.84 -10.32 -9.20
CA HIS A 115 -9.06 -10.54 -10.43
C HIS A 115 -7.96 -11.61 -10.27
N GLY A 116 -7.90 -12.28 -9.12
CA GLY A 116 -7.05 -13.45 -8.86
C GLY A 116 -5.56 -13.14 -8.91
N ILE A 117 -5.15 -11.98 -8.41
CA ILE A 117 -3.73 -11.62 -8.25
C ILE A 117 -3.31 -11.45 -6.78
N LEU A 118 -4.25 -11.37 -5.84
CA LEU A 118 -3.99 -11.27 -4.41
C LEU A 118 -3.73 -12.66 -3.82
N ASP A 119 -2.63 -12.82 -3.07
CA ASP A 119 -2.26 -14.07 -2.39
C ASP A 119 -2.59 -13.99 -0.90
N LYS A 120 -2.11 -12.93 -0.22
CA LYS A 120 -2.25 -12.76 1.23
C LYS A 120 -2.42 -11.29 1.59
N VAL A 121 -3.09 -11.06 2.70
CA VAL A 121 -3.19 -9.75 3.37
C VAL A 121 -2.99 -9.98 4.86
N HIS A 122 -2.23 -9.08 5.47
CA HIS A 122 -2.14 -8.93 6.91
C HIS A 122 -2.37 -7.46 7.23
N ASP A 123 -3.39 -7.19 8.02
CA ASP A 123 -3.80 -5.84 8.39
C ASP A 123 -3.63 -5.66 9.90
N ASP A 124 -2.77 -4.73 10.31
CA ASP A 124 -2.51 -4.44 11.72
C ASP A 124 -3.76 -3.96 12.49
N ALA A 125 -4.81 -3.52 11.79
CA ALA A 125 -6.06 -3.07 12.39
C ALA A 125 -7.14 -4.17 12.48
N ASP A 126 -6.88 -5.39 11.98
CA ASP A 126 -7.84 -6.50 11.88
C ASP A 126 -9.12 -6.17 11.09
N TYR A 127 -9.13 -5.06 10.34
CA TYR A 127 -10.27 -4.63 9.53
C TYR A 127 -10.43 -5.49 8.28
N TRP A 128 -9.34 -5.93 7.64
CA TRP A 128 -9.42 -6.75 6.43
C TRP A 128 -10.27 -8.02 6.61
N ASP A 129 -10.16 -8.69 7.75
CA ASP A 129 -10.84 -9.96 8.01
C ASP A 129 -12.32 -9.77 8.34
N SER A 130 -12.67 -8.69 9.03
CA SER A 130 -14.02 -8.39 9.50
C SER A 130 -14.81 -7.51 8.53
N MET A 131 -14.12 -6.58 7.86
CA MET A 131 -14.67 -5.43 7.16
C MET A 131 -15.65 -4.62 8.05
N ASP A 132 -15.37 -4.57 9.36
CA ASP A 132 -16.23 -3.95 10.37
C ASP A 132 -15.67 -2.59 10.82
N ASP A 133 -16.50 -1.56 10.69
CA ASP A 133 -16.19 -0.20 11.08
C ASP A 133 -15.88 -0.05 12.57
N GLU A 134 -16.50 -0.88 13.43
CA GLU A 134 -16.26 -0.87 14.88
C GLU A 134 -14.84 -1.37 15.18
N VAL A 135 -14.42 -2.48 14.56
CA VAL A 135 -13.06 -3.03 14.70
C VAL A 135 -12.00 -2.01 14.28
N LEU A 136 -12.19 -1.34 13.15
CA LEU A 136 -11.24 -0.34 12.67
C LEU A 136 -11.18 0.89 13.59
N THR A 137 -12.33 1.28 14.18
CA THR A 137 -12.40 2.39 15.13
C THR A 137 -11.68 2.04 16.43
N GLU A 138 -11.93 0.86 16.99
CA GLU A 138 -11.24 0.39 18.20
C GLU A 138 -9.73 0.30 18.00
N SER A 139 -9.27 -0.28 16.90
CA SER A 139 -7.85 -0.36 16.53
C SER A 139 -7.21 1.03 16.42
N LYS A 140 -7.93 2.00 15.85
CA LYS A 140 -7.47 3.39 15.80
C LYS A 140 -7.32 4.01 17.19
N GLU A 141 -8.32 3.87 18.04
CA GLU A 141 -8.31 4.43 19.39
C GLU A 141 -7.19 3.84 20.25
N GLN A 142 -6.96 2.53 20.14
CA GLN A 142 -5.86 1.85 20.82
C GLN A 142 -4.50 2.38 20.33
N SER A 143 -4.32 2.50 19.01
CA SER A 143 -3.09 3.06 18.43
C SER A 143 -2.83 4.50 18.88
N ASP A 144 -3.85 5.37 18.82
CA ASP A 144 -3.76 6.77 19.25
C ASP A 144 -3.45 6.87 20.76
N GLY A 145 -4.01 5.97 21.57
CA GLY A 145 -3.71 5.85 23.00
C GLY A 145 -2.25 5.51 23.30
N VAL A 146 -1.69 4.53 22.59
CA VAL A 146 -0.27 4.12 22.73
C VAL A 146 0.67 5.24 22.31
N ILE A 147 0.36 5.93 21.20
CA ILE A 147 1.16 7.07 20.72
C ILE A 147 1.17 8.19 21.77
N LYS A 148 0.01 8.52 22.33
CA LYS A 148 -0.12 9.54 23.38
C LYS A 148 0.68 9.18 24.64
N PHE A 149 0.56 7.94 25.12
CA PHE A 149 1.30 7.47 26.29
C PHE A 149 2.82 7.52 26.05
N THR A 150 3.28 7.06 24.89
CA THR A 150 4.70 7.09 24.52
C THR A 150 5.24 8.51 24.44
N GLY A 151 4.48 9.44 23.86
CA GLY A 151 4.83 10.85 23.80
C GLY A 151 4.98 11.48 25.20
N GLN A 152 4.07 11.15 26.13
CA GLN A 152 4.16 11.62 27.52
C GLN A 152 5.42 11.08 28.23
N MET A 153 5.74 9.80 28.02
CA MET A 153 6.92 9.17 28.62
C MET A 153 8.23 9.80 28.10
N LEU A 154 8.33 10.03 26.79
CA LEU A 154 9.53 10.63 26.17
C LEU A 154 9.72 12.09 26.60
N ASN A 155 8.64 12.87 26.63
CA ASN A 155 8.69 14.25 27.13
C ASN A 155 9.14 14.30 28.60
N SER A 156 8.70 13.33 29.42
CA SER A 156 9.13 13.21 30.82
C SER A 156 10.62 12.84 30.96
N ALA A 157 11.20 12.21 29.94
CA ALA A 157 12.62 11.87 29.85
C ALA A 157 13.46 12.99 29.20
N GLY A 158 12.86 14.14 28.86
CA GLY A 158 13.55 15.26 28.20
C GLY A 158 13.87 15.03 26.73
N LEU A 159 13.18 14.07 26.08
CA LEU A 159 13.30 13.80 24.66
C LEU A 159 12.06 14.33 23.92
N ASP A 160 12.27 15.15 22.90
CA ASP A 160 11.16 15.66 22.07
C ASP A 160 10.58 14.54 21.19
N PHE A 161 9.30 14.25 21.38
CA PHE A 161 8.56 13.33 20.52
C PHE A 161 7.92 14.08 19.35
N VAL A 162 8.43 13.85 18.14
CA VAL A 162 7.81 14.34 16.90
C VAL A 162 6.84 13.29 16.38
N SER A 163 5.56 13.63 16.33
CA SER A 163 4.55 12.77 15.71
C SER A 163 4.68 12.80 14.18
N GLY A 164 4.39 11.70 13.48
CA GLY A 164 4.50 11.63 12.02
C GLY A 164 3.65 12.66 11.24
N LYS A 165 2.69 13.33 11.90
CA LYS A 165 1.88 14.41 11.30
C LYS A 165 2.66 15.70 11.02
N ASP A 166 3.79 15.91 11.70
CA ASP A 166 4.60 17.14 11.61
C ASP A 166 5.78 17.01 10.63
N ILE A 167 5.92 15.86 9.96
CA ILE A 167 6.93 15.66 8.93
C ILE A 167 6.33 16.19 7.61
N PRO A 168 6.88 17.26 7.02
CA PRO A 168 6.43 17.73 5.71
C PRO A 168 6.56 16.60 4.71
N ASP A 169 5.55 16.47 3.84
CA ASP A 169 5.37 15.43 2.82
C ASP A 169 6.65 15.26 1.97
N ARG A 170 7.59 14.45 2.46
CA ARG A 170 8.82 14.09 1.77
C ARG A 170 8.56 12.75 1.13
N LYS A 171 7.84 12.75 0.00
CA LYS A 171 7.99 11.79 -1.12
C LYS A 171 6.96 12.10 -2.21
N GLY A 172 7.23 13.14 -3.00
CA GLY A 172 6.98 12.97 -4.42
C GLY A 172 7.94 11.88 -4.90
N LYS A 173 7.46 10.66 -5.16
CA LYS A 173 8.26 9.72 -5.95
C LYS A 173 8.51 10.37 -7.32
N PRO A 174 9.70 10.21 -7.91
CA PRO A 174 10.05 10.86 -9.17
C PRO A 174 9.05 10.48 -10.25
N ASP A 175 8.72 11.45 -11.09
CA ASP A 175 7.91 11.26 -12.28
C ASP A 175 8.61 10.21 -13.16
N HIS A 176 8.09 8.98 -13.18
CA HIS A 176 8.50 7.95 -14.14
C HIS A 176 7.88 8.27 -15.51
N THR A 177 8.04 9.52 -15.97
CA THR A 177 7.90 9.87 -17.38
C THR A 177 9.10 9.29 -18.12
N VAL A 178 8.96 8.05 -18.58
CA VAL A 178 9.79 7.53 -19.66
C VAL A 178 9.48 8.40 -20.88
N LYS A 179 10.45 9.20 -21.30
CA LYS A 179 10.47 9.88 -22.61
C LYS A 179 10.65 8.86 -23.73
#